data_AF-A0A6J6MQ06-F1
#
_entry.id   AF-A0A6J6MQ06-F1
#
_cell.length_a   1.000
_cell.length_b   1.000
_cell.length_c   1.000
_cell.angle_alpha   90.00
_cell.angle_beta   90.00
_cell.angle_gamma   90.00
#
_symmetry.space_group_name_H-M   'P 1'
#
loop_
_entity.id
_entity.type
_entity.pdbx_description
1 polymer ?
#
loop_
_entity_poly.entity_id
_entity_poly.type
_entity_poly.pdbx_seq_one_letter_code
_entity_poly.pdbx_strand_id
1 'polypeptide(L)'
;MLVQGDQAWDDIQNYIGHIAPELASKIEKWSSNKDLFTENRVEEQLAKAFDRKVYLPSGGSLVIDRTEAMIVIDVNTGKFIGKGGNLEETVTKNNLEAAEEIARQLRLRDMGGIIVIDFIDMTLESNRELVLRRLVECLGRDRTKHQVAEVTSLGLVQMTRKRVGQGLIEAFSTTCESCVGRGIHIHSDPVNKVALEKDMEQRYSKTSKASAEDDSDDELDNQSEVSQQSNPEPEDEIVETAPAATTGRRKGRRAVSTGVISTN
;
A
#
# COMPACT_ATOMS: atom_id res chain seq x y z
N MET A 1 4.17 25.89 11.29
CA MET A 1 4.37 24.47 11.58
C MET A 1 4.33 24.32 13.09
N LEU A 2 3.42 23.48 13.61
CA LEU A 2 3.29 23.22 15.05
C LEU A 2 4.13 22.00 15.41
N VAL A 3 4.84 22.06 16.54
CA VAL A 3 5.69 20.96 17.02
C VAL A 3 5.42 20.69 18.50
N GLN A 4 5.03 19.46 18.83
CA GLN A 4 4.83 18.99 20.20
C GLN A 4 6.03 18.15 20.66
N GLY A 5 6.44 18.34 21.92
CA GLY A 5 7.56 17.63 22.55
C GLY A 5 8.87 18.42 22.50
N ASP A 6 9.62 18.39 23.61
CA ASP A 6 10.84 19.18 23.78
C ASP A 6 11.97 18.72 22.85
N GLN A 7 12.22 17.41 22.80
CA GLN A 7 13.25 16.83 21.93
C GLN A 7 13.00 17.17 20.45
N ALA A 8 11.78 16.96 19.96
CA ALA A 8 11.43 17.24 18.56
C ALA A 8 11.53 18.74 18.23
N TRP A 9 11.19 19.61 19.18
CA TRP A 9 11.36 21.06 19.02
C TRP A 9 12.83 21.44 18.86
N ASP A 10 13.70 20.94 19.74
CA ASP A 10 15.12 21.25 19.71
C ASP A 10 15.79 20.74 18.43
N ASP A 11 15.47 19.51 18.02
CA ASP A 11 16.00 18.90 16.79
C ASP A 11 15.61 19.71 15.54
N ILE A 12 14.33 20.10 15.45
CA ILE A 12 13.81 20.87 14.31
C ILE A 12 14.37 22.30 14.29
N GLN A 13 14.47 22.96 15.45
CA GLN A 13 15.06 24.30 15.55
C GLN A 13 16.52 24.31 15.13
N ASN A 14 17.31 23.35 15.61
CA ASN A 14 18.72 23.22 15.23
C ASN A 14 18.86 22.99 13.73
N TYR A 15 18.09 22.05 13.17
CA TYR A 15 18.12 21.75 11.74
C TYR A 15 17.75 22.97 10.88
N ILE A 16 16.64 23.64 11.19
CA ILE A 16 16.19 24.81 10.42
C ILE A 16 17.14 25.99 10.61
N GLY A 17 17.70 26.19 11.80
CA GLY A 17 18.73 27.20 12.07
C GLY A 17 19.99 27.00 11.23
N HIS A 18 20.31 25.77 10.83
CA HIS A 18 21.44 25.49 9.94
C HIS A 18 21.09 25.57 8.45
N ILE A 19 19.91 25.11 8.06
CA ILE A 19 19.55 24.92 6.65
C ILE A 19 18.76 26.10 6.06
N ALA A 20 17.84 26.70 6.83
CA ALA A 20 16.92 27.72 6.36
C ALA A 20 16.46 28.65 7.52
N PRO A 21 17.34 29.50 8.07
CA PRO A 21 17.04 30.33 9.23
C PRO A 21 15.81 31.23 9.04
N GLU A 22 15.50 31.64 7.82
CA GLU A 22 14.34 32.46 7.47
C GLU A 22 13.00 31.76 7.73
N LEU A 23 12.99 30.43 7.80
CA LEU A 23 11.80 29.63 8.13
C LEU A 23 11.60 29.46 9.63
N ALA A 24 12.58 29.81 10.48
CA ALA A 24 12.49 29.62 11.94
C ALA A 24 11.27 30.35 12.55
N SER A 25 10.92 31.52 12.01
CA SER A 25 9.74 32.30 12.43
C SER A 25 8.39 31.64 12.09
N LYS A 26 8.38 30.60 11.23
CA LYS A 26 7.17 29.86 10.84
C LYS A 26 6.95 28.60 11.69
N ILE A 27 7.82 28.33 12.66
CA ILE A 27 7.72 27.18 13.56
C ILE A 27 7.23 27.68 14.92
N GLU A 28 6.23 26.99 15.47
CA GLU A 28 5.61 27.32 16.74
C GLU A 28 5.61 26.08 17.63
N LYS A 29 6.05 26.24 18.88
CA LYS A 29 6.04 25.16 19.86
C LYS A 29 4.63 24.98 20.40
N TRP A 30 4.13 23.76 20.35
CA TRP A 30 2.85 23.41 20.94
C TRP A 30 2.98 23.38 22.47
N SER A 31 2.25 24.26 23.15
CA SER A 31 2.33 24.44 24.61
C SER A 31 1.09 23.95 25.37
N SER A 32 0.11 23.37 24.67
CA SER A 32 -1.10 22.82 25.30
C SER A 32 -0.78 21.49 25.99
N ASN A 33 -1.49 21.21 27.08
CA ASN A 33 -1.43 19.91 27.76
C ASN A 33 -2.19 18.80 26.99
N LYS A 34 -3.00 19.18 26.00
CA LYS A 34 -3.68 18.23 25.12
C LYS A 34 -2.77 17.81 23.97
N ASP A 35 -2.97 16.59 23.50
CA ASP A 35 -2.29 16.10 22.31
C ASP A 35 -2.58 16.96 21.07
N LEU A 36 -1.52 17.26 20.30
CA LEU A 36 -1.59 18.11 19.11
C LEU A 36 -2.49 17.51 18.03
N PHE A 37 -2.44 16.20 17.82
CA PHE A 37 -3.24 15.51 16.81
C PHE A 37 -4.69 15.37 17.24
N THR A 38 -4.96 15.09 18.51
CA THR A 38 -6.32 15.07 19.05
C THR A 38 -6.98 16.44 18.93
N GLU A 39 -6.32 17.53 19.36
CA GLU A 39 -6.91 18.88 19.32
C GLU A 39 -7.18 19.34 17.87
N ASN A 40 -6.30 18.95 16.93
CA ASN A 40 -6.48 19.25 15.50
C ASN A 40 -7.32 18.19 14.75
N ARG A 41 -7.92 17.23 15.46
CA ARG A 41 -8.75 16.14 14.91
C ARG A 41 -8.07 15.32 13.80
N VAL A 42 -6.75 15.21 13.85
CA VAL A 42 -5.96 14.42 12.90
C VAL A 42 -6.25 12.93 13.09
N GLU A 43 -6.47 12.47 14.33
CA GLU A 43 -6.85 11.08 14.62
C GLU A 43 -8.16 10.67 13.95
N GLU A 44 -9.18 11.54 13.96
CA GLU A 44 -10.45 11.30 13.26
C GLU A 44 -10.24 11.15 11.75
N GLN A 45 -9.31 11.92 11.18
CA GLN A 45 -8.96 11.84 9.76
C GLN A 45 -8.12 10.60 9.44
N LEU A 46 -7.24 10.19 10.36
CA LEU A 46 -6.42 8.99 10.26
C LEU A 46 -7.28 7.73 10.26
N ALA A 47 -8.26 7.66 11.19
CA ALA A 47 -9.23 6.57 11.24
C ALA A 47 -9.98 6.41 9.91
N LYS A 48 -10.47 7.52 9.34
CA LYS A 48 -11.12 7.53 8.01
C LYS A 48 -10.16 7.15 6.88
N ALA A 49 -8.87 7.39 7.02
CA ALA A 49 -7.87 7.01 6.02
C ALA A 49 -7.58 5.50 6.01
N PHE A 50 -7.93 4.77 7.07
CA PHE A 50 -7.88 3.31 7.08
C PHE A 50 -9.09 2.65 6.41
N ASP A 51 -10.22 3.36 6.32
CA ASP A 51 -11.43 2.80 5.72
C ASP A 51 -11.22 2.44 4.25
N ARG A 52 -11.67 1.24 3.89
CA ARG A 52 -11.71 0.77 2.50
C ARG A 52 -12.58 1.67 1.61
N LYS A 53 -13.65 2.23 2.17
CA LYS A 53 -14.62 3.07 1.45
C LYS A 53 -14.43 4.54 1.83
N VAL A 54 -14.32 5.41 0.83
CA VAL A 54 -14.20 6.85 1.01
C VAL A 54 -15.44 7.54 0.45
N TYR A 55 -16.12 8.35 1.25
CA TYR A 55 -17.31 9.08 0.78
C TYR A 55 -16.93 10.38 0.09
N LEU A 56 -17.59 10.65 -1.02
CA LEU A 56 -17.47 11.90 -1.77
C LEU A 56 -18.49 12.92 -1.22
N PRO A 57 -18.14 14.23 -1.12
CA PRO A 57 -19.06 15.31 -0.75
C PRO A 57 -20.48 15.23 -1.34
N SER A 58 -20.62 14.87 -2.62
CA SER A 58 -21.91 14.80 -3.32
C SER A 58 -22.72 13.53 -2.99
N GLY A 59 -22.18 12.59 -2.22
CA GLY A 59 -22.87 11.35 -1.83
C GLY A 59 -22.48 10.10 -2.63
N GLY A 60 -21.53 10.24 -3.55
CA GLY A 60 -20.80 9.11 -4.15
C GLY A 60 -19.78 8.51 -3.19
N SER A 61 -19.04 7.51 -3.65
CA SER A 61 -17.98 6.91 -2.87
C SER A 61 -16.93 6.22 -3.72
N LEU A 62 -15.69 6.22 -3.24
CA LEU A 62 -14.61 5.39 -3.73
C LEU A 62 -14.52 4.12 -2.91
N VAL A 63 -14.18 3.01 -3.56
CA VAL A 63 -13.78 1.77 -2.90
C VAL A 63 -12.34 1.48 -3.32
N ILE A 64 -11.44 1.41 -2.34
CA ILE A 64 -10.01 1.25 -2.60
C ILE A 64 -9.60 -0.15 -2.16
N ASP A 65 -9.26 -0.99 -3.14
CA ASP A 65 -8.77 -2.34 -2.92
C ASP A 65 -7.28 -2.42 -3.20
N ARG A 66 -6.57 -2.99 -2.23
CA ARG A 66 -5.15 -3.29 -2.37
C ARG A 66 -4.97 -4.77 -2.58
N THR A 67 -4.36 -5.11 -3.70
CA THR A 67 -3.93 -6.48 -4.00
C THR A 67 -2.41 -6.59 -3.84
N GLU A 68 -1.87 -7.78 -4.07
CA GLU A 68 -0.43 -8.04 -4.07
C GLU A 68 0.31 -7.21 -5.12
N ALA A 69 -0.24 -7.14 -6.34
CA ALA A 69 0.46 -6.55 -7.49
C ALA A 69 0.04 -5.10 -7.79
N MET A 70 -1.20 -4.73 -7.46
CA MET A 70 -1.77 -3.43 -7.85
C MET A 70 -2.84 -2.94 -6.89
N ILE A 71 -3.14 -1.64 -7.00
CA ILE A 71 -4.24 -0.99 -6.29
C ILE A 71 -5.37 -0.75 -7.29
N VAL A 72 -6.59 -1.11 -6.91
CA VAL A 72 -7.80 -0.91 -7.72
C VAL A 72 -8.70 0.07 -6.98
N ILE A 73 -9.18 1.09 -7.69
CA ILE A 73 -10.10 2.09 -7.16
C ILE A 73 -11.37 2.09 -7.99
N ASP A 74 -12.50 1.80 -7.34
CA ASP A 74 -13.82 1.76 -7.94
C ASP A 74 -14.65 2.98 -7.52
N VAL A 75 -15.33 3.62 -8.48
CA VAL A 75 -16.10 4.84 -8.28
C VAL A 75 -17.60 4.52 -8.30
N ASN A 76 -18.30 4.89 -7.24
CA ASN A 76 -19.75 4.69 -7.12
C ASN A 76 -20.48 6.03 -6.99
N THR A 77 -21.66 6.15 -7.60
CA THR A 77 -22.56 7.32 -7.42
C THR A 77 -23.29 7.32 -6.08
N GLY A 78 -23.47 6.16 -5.44
CA GLY A 78 -24.11 6.08 -4.11
C GLY A 78 -25.49 6.74 -4.08
N LYS A 79 -25.69 7.71 -3.17
CA LYS A 79 -26.94 8.49 -3.06
C LYS A 79 -27.02 9.66 -4.05
N PHE A 80 -25.96 9.90 -4.83
CA PHE A 80 -25.89 10.96 -5.83
C PHE A 80 -26.60 10.54 -7.11
N ILE A 81 -27.92 10.42 -7.03
CA ILE A 81 -28.80 10.15 -8.15
C ILE A 81 -29.50 11.48 -8.41
N GLY A 82 -29.13 12.18 -9.48
CA GLY A 82 -29.58 13.55 -9.77
C GLY A 82 -31.10 13.72 -9.61
N LYS A 83 -31.54 14.88 -9.11
CA LYS A 83 -32.96 15.21 -8.97
C LYS A 83 -33.60 15.42 -10.36
N GLY A 84 -33.95 14.34 -11.04
CA GLY A 84 -34.88 14.38 -12.18
C GLY A 84 -34.39 15.00 -13.49
N GLY A 85 -33.08 14.99 -13.79
CA GLY A 85 -32.56 15.47 -15.08
C GLY A 85 -31.10 15.12 -15.33
N ASN A 86 -30.83 14.54 -16.51
CA ASN A 86 -29.57 14.10 -17.11
C ASN A 86 -28.59 13.26 -16.24
N LEU A 87 -28.73 11.94 -16.35
CA LEU A 87 -27.83 10.96 -15.71
C LEU A 87 -26.36 11.18 -16.10
N GLU A 88 -26.09 11.53 -17.36
CA GLU A 88 -24.73 11.72 -17.88
C GLU A 88 -24.01 12.87 -17.16
N GLU A 89 -24.70 13.98 -16.88
CA GLU A 89 -24.14 15.11 -16.14
C GLU A 89 -23.83 14.72 -14.69
N THR A 90 -24.72 13.97 -14.05
CA THR A 90 -24.53 13.47 -12.70
C THR A 90 -23.32 12.54 -12.62
N VAL A 91 -23.18 11.61 -13.57
CA VAL A 91 -22.03 10.70 -13.67
C VAL A 91 -20.74 11.48 -13.88
N THR A 92 -20.72 12.42 -14.83
CA THR A 92 -19.53 13.23 -15.13
C THR A 92 -19.09 14.03 -13.91
N LYS A 93 -20.03 14.67 -13.21
CA LYS A 93 -19.73 15.43 -11.99
C LYS A 93 -19.19 14.53 -10.87
N ASN A 94 -19.76 13.34 -10.68
CA ASN A 94 -19.27 12.38 -9.69
C ASN A 94 -17.84 11.91 -10.01
N ASN A 95 -17.55 11.61 -11.28
CA ASN A 95 -16.22 11.20 -11.72
C ASN A 95 -15.18 12.32 -11.58
N LEU A 96 -15.56 13.59 -11.78
CA LEU A 96 -14.66 14.73 -11.53
C LEU A 96 -14.30 14.86 -10.05
N GLU A 97 -15.30 14.74 -9.17
CA GLU A 97 -15.09 14.74 -7.72
C GLU A 97 -14.25 13.54 -7.26
N ALA A 98 -14.51 12.37 -7.86
CA ALA A 98 -13.71 11.18 -7.64
C ALA A 98 -12.24 11.40 -8.06
N ALA A 99 -11.97 12.02 -9.21
CA ALA A 99 -10.61 12.29 -9.66
C ALA A 99 -9.82 13.17 -8.66
N GLU A 100 -10.45 14.21 -8.12
CA GLU A 100 -9.86 15.06 -7.08
C GLU A 100 -9.54 14.27 -5.80
N GLU A 101 -10.52 13.47 -5.36
CA GLU A 101 -10.41 12.70 -4.13
C GLU A 101 -9.39 11.56 -4.25
N ILE A 102 -9.32 10.89 -5.41
CA ILE A 102 -8.31 9.87 -5.70
C ILE A 102 -6.91 10.47 -5.57
N ALA A 103 -6.64 11.61 -6.22
CA ALA A 103 -5.34 12.27 -6.12
C ALA A 103 -5.00 12.66 -4.67
N ARG A 104 -6.01 13.04 -3.87
CA ARG A 104 -5.83 13.32 -2.44
C ARG A 104 -5.48 12.04 -1.65
N GLN A 105 -6.21 10.96 -1.86
CA GLN A 105 -5.99 9.68 -1.17
C GLN A 105 -4.64 9.05 -1.51
N LEU A 106 -4.18 9.15 -2.77
CA LEU A 106 -2.86 8.68 -3.18
C LEU A 106 -1.75 9.29 -2.33
N ARG A 107 -1.86 10.60 -2.01
CA ARG A 107 -0.91 11.31 -1.15
C ARG A 107 -1.07 10.96 0.32
N LEU A 108 -2.30 10.92 0.83
CA LEU A 108 -2.56 10.69 2.26
C LEU A 108 -2.23 9.28 2.71
N ARG A 109 -2.51 8.29 1.86
CA ARG A 109 -2.27 6.87 2.16
C ARG A 109 -0.89 6.39 1.66
N ASP A 110 -0.12 7.27 1.02
CA ASP A 110 1.10 6.98 0.27
C ASP A 110 0.97 5.71 -0.59
N MET A 111 -0.04 5.71 -1.46
CA MET A 111 -0.30 4.59 -2.37
C MET A 111 0.66 4.68 -3.56
N GLY A 112 1.43 3.62 -3.80
CA GLY A 112 2.40 3.54 -4.89
C GLY A 112 2.37 2.17 -5.58
N GLY A 113 2.96 2.10 -6.76
CA GLY A 113 2.89 0.95 -7.66
C GLY A 113 1.96 1.19 -8.84
N ILE A 114 1.41 0.10 -9.37
CA ILE A 114 0.39 0.12 -10.43
C ILE A 114 -0.96 0.41 -9.78
N ILE A 115 -1.66 1.43 -10.29
CA ILE A 115 -2.97 1.83 -9.83
C ILE A 115 -3.92 1.80 -11.03
N VAL A 116 -5.06 1.15 -10.85
CA VAL A 116 -6.14 1.05 -11.84
C VAL A 116 -7.38 1.73 -11.26
N ILE A 117 -7.98 2.63 -12.02
CA ILE A 117 -9.17 3.38 -11.62
C ILE A 117 -10.31 3.02 -12.56
N ASP A 118 -11.40 2.54 -11.98
CA ASP A 118 -12.66 2.22 -12.65
C ASP A 118 -13.63 3.39 -12.43
N PHE A 119 -13.64 4.33 -13.38
CA PHE A 119 -14.62 5.40 -13.40
C PHE A 119 -15.95 4.89 -13.93
N ILE A 120 -17.04 5.49 -13.48
CA ILE A 120 -18.38 5.14 -13.97
C ILE A 120 -18.45 5.45 -15.48
N ASP A 121 -19.04 4.52 -16.24
CA ASP A 121 -19.19 4.62 -17.69
C ASP A 121 -19.80 5.97 -18.10
N MET A 122 -19.11 6.66 -19.01
CA MET A 122 -19.55 7.91 -19.64
C MET A 122 -19.78 7.68 -21.12
N THR A 123 -20.90 8.14 -21.63
CA THR A 123 -21.25 7.95 -23.05
C THR A 123 -20.41 8.87 -23.94
N LEU A 124 -20.22 10.13 -23.54
CA LEU A 124 -19.52 11.13 -24.33
C LEU A 124 -18.01 11.06 -24.10
N GLU A 125 -17.25 11.03 -25.19
CA GLU A 125 -15.78 11.04 -25.17
C GLU A 125 -15.22 12.30 -24.51
N SER A 126 -15.84 13.45 -24.78
CA SER A 126 -15.47 14.72 -24.15
C SER A 126 -15.56 14.69 -22.63
N ASN A 127 -16.49 13.92 -22.06
CA ASN A 127 -16.61 13.76 -20.61
C ASN A 127 -15.47 12.91 -20.05
N ARG A 128 -15.09 11.84 -20.78
CA ARG A 128 -13.93 10.99 -20.43
C ARG A 128 -12.63 11.81 -20.43
N GLU A 129 -12.41 12.59 -21.47
CA GLU A 129 -11.25 13.49 -21.58
C GLU A 129 -11.22 14.53 -20.45
N LEU A 130 -12.38 15.10 -20.09
CA LEU A 130 -12.50 16.07 -19.01
C LEU A 130 -12.10 15.47 -17.66
N VAL A 131 -12.55 14.25 -17.36
CA VAL A 131 -12.19 13.53 -16.13
C VAL A 131 -10.70 13.19 -16.10
N LEU A 132 -10.15 12.70 -17.21
CA LEU A 132 -8.72 12.39 -17.31
C LEU A 132 -7.86 13.65 -17.11
N ARG A 133 -8.24 14.77 -17.74
CA ARG A 133 -7.57 16.05 -17.56
C ARG A 133 -7.63 16.51 -16.10
N ARG A 134 -8.79 16.43 -15.46
CA ARG A 134 -8.94 16.78 -14.03
C ARG A 134 -8.03 15.92 -13.15
N LEU A 135 -7.97 14.61 -13.40
CA LEU A 135 -7.08 13.71 -12.67
C LEU A 135 -5.61 14.15 -12.79
N VAL A 136 -5.14 14.43 -14.01
CA VAL A 136 -3.77 14.90 -14.28
C VAL A 136 -3.49 16.25 -13.60
N GLU A 137 -4.42 17.20 -13.66
CA GLU A 137 -4.30 18.50 -12.98
C GLU A 137 -4.17 18.34 -11.46
N CYS A 138 -4.95 17.44 -10.85
CA CYS A 138 -4.89 17.16 -9.42
C CYS A 138 -3.62 16.41 -9.00
N LEU A 139 -3.10 15.53 -9.87
CA LEU A 139 -1.84 14.83 -9.69
C LEU A 139 -0.63 15.77 -9.84
N GLY A 140 -0.75 16.90 -10.56
CA GLY A 140 0.31 17.91 -10.67
C GLY A 140 0.75 18.53 -9.32
N ARG A 141 -0.04 18.37 -8.25
CA ARG A 141 0.32 18.76 -6.88
C ARG A 141 1.06 17.66 -6.11
N ASP A 142 1.13 16.44 -6.64
CA ASP A 142 1.87 15.34 -6.04
C ASP A 142 3.36 15.46 -6.35
N ARG A 143 4.16 15.46 -5.29
CA ARG A 143 5.64 15.52 -5.38
C ARG A 143 6.24 14.19 -5.82
N THR A 144 5.49 13.11 -5.67
CA THR A 144 5.92 11.76 -6.03
C THR A 144 5.78 11.58 -7.54
N LYS A 145 6.85 11.08 -8.18
CA LYS A 145 6.83 10.78 -9.61
C LYS A 145 5.68 9.84 -9.93
N HIS A 146 4.87 10.21 -10.90
CA HIS A 146 3.72 9.47 -11.35
C HIS A 146 3.58 9.59 -12.87
N GLN A 147 2.92 8.62 -13.47
CA GLN A 147 2.62 8.62 -14.90
C GLN A 147 1.23 8.05 -15.10
N VAL A 148 0.36 8.81 -15.76
CA VAL A 148 -0.97 8.35 -16.18
C VAL A 148 -0.83 7.81 -17.61
N ALA A 149 -1.28 6.58 -17.82
CA ALA A 149 -1.32 5.95 -19.13
C ALA A 149 -2.67 6.23 -19.81
N GLU A 150 -2.79 5.82 -21.07
CA GLU A 150 -4.05 5.92 -21.82
C GLU A 150 -5.15 5.06 -21.19
N VAL A 151 -6.40 5.44 -21.48
CA VAL A 151 -7.58 4.66 -21.08
C VAL A 151 -7.56 3.34 -21.84
N THR A 152 -7.76 2.24 -21.13
CA THR A 152 -7.83 0.91 -21.74
C THR A 152 -9.06 0.77 -22.63
N SER A 153 -9.06 -0.26 -23.48
CA SER A 153 -10.26 -0.68 -24.22
C SER A 153 -11.44 -1.08 -23.32
N LEU A 154 -11.19 -1.33 -22.02
CA LEU A 154 -12.21 -1.66 -21.03
C LEU A 154 -12.72 -0.43 -20.26
N GLY A 155 -12.27 0.79 -20.59
CA GLY A 155 -12.68 2.01 -19.90
C GLY A 155 -11.88 2.33 -18.63
N LEU A 156 -10.96 1.45 -18.21
CA LEU A 156 -10.13 1.64 -17.02
C LEU A 156 -9.01 2.65 -17.28
N VAL A 157 -8.76 3.53 -16.31
CA VAL A 157 -7.59 4.42 -16.31
C VAL A 157 -6.46 3.74 -15.55
N GLN A 158 -5.28 3.66 -16.18
CA GLN A 158 -4.09 3.09 -15.57
C GLN A 158 -3.09 4.18 -15.22
N MET A 159 -2.42 4.05 -14.09
CA MET A 159 -1.30 4.90 -13.75
C MET A 159 -0.25 4.16 -12.94
N THR A 160 0.96 4.71 -12.92
CA THR A 160 2.00 4.32 -11.98
C THR A 160 2.33 5.50 -11.08
N ARG A 161 2.62 5.20 -9.81
CA ARG A 161 3.14 6.17 -8.84
C ARG A 161 4.32 5.56 -8.12
N LYS A 162 5.46 6.24 -8.09
CA LYS A 162 6.67 5.73 -7.43
C LYS A 162 6.37 5.43 -5.96
N ARG A 163 6.79 4.27 -5.48
CA ARG A 163 6.69 3.92 -4.07
C ARG A 163 7.82 4.62 -3.30
N VAL A 164 7.45 5.47 -2.34
CA VAL A 164 8.42 6.24 -1.53
C VAL A 164 8.52 5.65 -0.12
N GLY A 165 7.41 5.20 0.46
CA GLY A 165 7.38 4.46 1.72
C GLY A 165 6.61 3.15 1.65
N GLN A 166 6.32 2.59 2.83
CA GLN A 166 5.51 1.38 2.97
C GLN A 166 4.02 1.64 2.65
N GLY A 167 3.55 2.87 2.88
CA GLY A 167 2.13 3.24 2.80
C GLY A 167 1.47 3.21 4.17
N LEU A 168 0.37 3.96 4.32
CA LEU A 168 -0.26 4.20 5.62
C LEU A 168 -0.75 2.91 6.29
N ILE A 169 -1.53 2.10 5.57
CA ILE A 169 -2.09 0.86 6.10
C ILE A 169 -0.97 -0.09 6.53
N GLU A 170 0.09 -0.21 5.73
CA GLU A 170 1.21 -1.10 6.06
C GLU A 170 2.00 -0.67 7.29
N ALA A 171 2.09 0.63 7.56
CA ALA A 171 2.79 1.15 8.73
C ALA A 171 2.01 0.94 10.03
N PHE A 172 0.68 0.78 9.96
CA PHE A 172 -0.21 0.66 11.12
C PHE A 172 -0.90 -0.70 11.19
N SER A 173 -0.45 -1.72 10.45
CA SER A 173 -1.10 -3.02 10.45
C SER A 173 -0.14 -4.21 10.52
N THR A 174 -0.68 -5.30 11.05
CA THR A 174 -0.06 -6.62 11.05
C THR A 174 -0.92 -7.61 10.26
N THR A 175 -0.29 -8.60 9.63
CA THR A 175 -1.00 -9.67 8.92
C THR A 175 -1.82 -10.52 9.88
N CYS A 176 -3.05 -10.83 9.52
CA CYS A 176 -3.91 -11.69 10.32
C CYS A 176 -3.47 -13.16 10.19
N GLU A 177 -3.02 -13.74 11.30
CA GLU A 177 -2.56 -15.13 11.37
C GLU A 177 -3.70 -16.13 11.14
N SER A 178 -4.91 -15.83 11.65
CA SER A 178 -6.07 -16.74 11.57
C SER A 178 -6.53 -17.00 10.13
N CYS A 179 -6.33 -16.03 9.24
CA CYS A 179 -6.72 -16.17 7.83
C CYS A 179 -5.53 -16.30 6.88
N VAL A 180 -4.32 -16.50 7.43
CA VAL A 180 -3.06 -16.67 6.68
C VAL A 180 -2.79 -15.47 5.76
N GLY A 181 -2.90 -14.25 6.30
CA GLY A 181 -2.59 -13.03 5.58
C GLY A 181 -3.65 -12.52 4.61
N ARG A 182 -4.84 -13.16 4.54
CA ARG A 182 -5.98 -12.63 3.77
C ARG A 182 -6.54 -11.32 4.32
N GLY A 183 -6.32 -11.03 5.59
CA GLY A 183 -6.75 -9.83 6.29
C GLY A 183 -5.62 -9.25 7.13
N ILE A 184 -5.90 -8.11 7.75
CA ILE A 184 -4.95 -7.36 8.57
C ILE A 184 -5.59 -6.87 9.87
N HIS A 185 -4.79 -6.73 10.91
CA HIS A 185 -5.18 -6.02 12.14
C HIS A 185 -4.62 -4.60 12.07
N ILE A 186 -5.49 -3.60 12.23
CA ILE A 186 -5.11 -2.19 12.23
C ILE A 186 -4.92 -1.74 13.67
N HIS A 187 -3.83 -1.05 13.94
CA HIS A 187 -3.43 -0.54 15.24
C HIS A 187 -3.54 0.99 15.26
N SER A 188 -3.74 1.55 16.45
CA SER A 188 -3.79 3.00 16.65
C SER A 188 -2.42 3.66 16.45
N ASP A 189 -1.37 2.95 16.83
CA ASP A 189 0.02 3.41 16.77
C ASP A 189 0.80 2.72 15.64
N PRO A 190 1.83 3.38 15.08
CA PRO A 190 2.69 2.77 14.07
C PRO A 190 3.35 1.49 14.59
N VAL A 191 3.38 0.49 13.75
CA VAL A 191 3.95 -0.82 14.04
C VAL A 191 5.42 -0.85 13.63
N ASN A 192 6.32 -1.12 14.58
CA ASN A 192 7.74 -1.31 14.28
C ASN A 192 7.99 -2.74 13.76
N LYS A 193 7.96 -2.92 12.43
CA LYS A 193 8.10 -4.24 11.80
C LYS A 193 9.41 -4.96 12.15
N VAL A 194 10.51 -4.23 12.32
CA VAL A 194 11.82 -4.81 12.68
C VAL A 194 11.81 -5.41 14.09
N ALA A 195 11.03 -4.84 15.01
CA ALA A 195 10.88 -5.40 16.36
C ALA A 195 9.95 -6.62 16.35
N LEU A 196 8.88 -6.58 15.55
CA LEU A 196 7.93 -7.69 15.44
C LEU A 196 8.52 -8.94 14.77
N GLU A 197 9.31 -8.79 13.71
CA GLU A 197 9.98 -9.92 13.06
C GLU A 197 10.90 -10.65 14.05
N LYS A 198 11.66 -9.89 14.86
CA LYS A 198 12.51 -10.44 15.92
C LYS A 198 11.71 -11.12 17.04
N ASP A 199 10.61 -10.52 17.48
CA ASP A 199 9.73 -11.12 18.49
C ASP A 199 9.07 -12.41 17.98
N MET A 200 8.70 -12.45 16.69
CA MET A 200 8.10 -13.61 16.06
C MET A 200 9.13 -14.74 15.88
N GLU A 201 10.34 -14.43 15.39
CA GLU A 201 11.47 -15.39 15.35
C GLU A 201 11.81 -15.94 16.74
N GLN A 202 11.78 -15.10 17.78
CA GLN A 202 11.99 -15.55 19.16
C GLN A 202 10.88 -16.46 19.69
N ARG A 203 9.63 -16.26 19.26
CA ARG A 203 8.51 -17.14 19.61
C ARG A 203 8.59 -18.47 18.87
N TYR A 204 8.86 -18.46 17.56
CA TYR A 204 9.00 -19.68 16.76
C TYR A 204 10.25 -20.51 17.12
N SER A 205 11.37 -19.85 17.47
CA SER A 205 12.58 -20.53 17.96
C SER A 205 12.40 -21.16 19.35
N LYS A 206 11.54 -20.60 20.21
CA LYS A 206 11.19 -21.22 21.50
C LYS A 206 10.30 -22.45 21.35
N THR A 207 9.37 -22.45 20.39
CA THR A 207 8.51 -23.61 20.12
C THR A 207 9.31 -24.78 19.52
N SER A 208 10.34 -24.50 18.71
CA SER A 208 11.23 -25.53 18.16
C SER A 208 12.26 -26.07 19.15
N LYS A 209 12.65 -25.31 20.18
CA LYS A 209 13.45 -25.84 21.31
C LYS A 209 12.64 -26.72 22.27
N ALA A 210 11.36 -26.40 22.50
CA ALA A 210 10.50 -27.20 23.38
C ALA A 210 10.09 -28.57 22.78
N SER A 211 10.34 -28.79 21.48
CA SER A 211 10.07 -30.06 20.80
C SER A 211 11.35 -30.87 20.49
N ALA A 212 12.50 -30.43 20.98
CA ALA A 212 13.80 -31.11 20.81
C ALA A 212 14.40 -31.65 22.12
N GLU A 213 13.69 -31.54 23.25
CA GLU A 213 14.14 -32.08 24.55
C GLU A 213 13.53 -33.45 24.91
N ASP A 214 12.89 -34.13 23.96
CA ASP A 214 12.25 -35.44 24.21
C ASP A 214 12.46 -36.40 23.01
N ASP A 215 13.72 -36.65 22.62
CA ASP A 215 14.08 -37.93 21.98
C ASP A 215 15.59 -38.24 22.03
N SER A 216 15.91 -39.33 22.73
CA SER A 216 17.05 -40.27 22.59
C SER A 216 18.48 -39.92 23.08
N ASP A 217 18.87 -40.72 24.08
CA ASP A 217 20.22 -41.13 24.50
C ASP A 217 21.01 -41.84 23.38
N ASP A 218 22.34 -41.64 23.33
CA ASP A 218 23.38 -42.70 23.40
C ASP A 218 24.76 -42.13 22.99
N GLU A 219 25.65 -41.97 23.97
CA GLU A 219 27.09 -41.77 23.74
C GLU A 219 27.79 -43.14 23.64
N LEU A 220 28.36 -43.45 22.47
CA LEU A 220 29.51 -44.36 22.39
C LEU A 220 30.59 -43.84 21.44
N ASP A 221 31.78 -43.88 22.01
CA ASP A 221 33.11 -43.46 21.61
C ASP A 221 33.61 -44.10 20.30
N ASN A 222 34.23 -43.33 19.41
CA ASN A 222 35.32 -43.85 18.59
C ASN A 222 36.25 -42.75 18.05
N GLN A 223 37.50 -42.80 18.50
CA GLN A 223 38.64 -42.05 18.00
C GLN A 223 39.18 -42.71 16.72
N SER A 224 39.52 -41.93 15.68
CA SER A 224 40.81 -42.05 14.96
C SER A 224 40.93 -41.09 13.77
N GLU A 225 42.05 -40.36 13.81
CA GLU A 225 42.99 -40.04 12.71
C GLU A 225 42.57 -39.15 11.51
N VAL A 226 42.99 -37.89 11.61
CA VAL A 226 43.95 -37.17 10.74
C VAL A 226 44.14 -37.71 9.31
N SER A 227 43.86 -36.85 8.32
CA SER A 227 44.73 -36.65 7.14
C SER A 227 44.45 -35.29 6.48
N GLN A 228 45.47 -34.44 6.48
CA GLN A 228 45.57 -33.18 5.72
C GLN A 228 45.99 -33.46 4.28
N GLN A 229 45.46 -32.69 3.31
CA GLN A 229 46.14 -32.18 2.10
C GLN A 229 45.11 -31.36 1.28
N SER A 230 45.12 -30.02 1.34
CA SER A 230 45.90 -29.08 0.52
C SER A 230 45.56 -29.08 -0.99
N ASN A 231 44.73 -28.10 -1.40
CA ASN A 231 44.73 -27.20 -2.59
C ASN A 231 45.52 -27.56 -3.88
N PRO A 232 45.27 -26.87 -5.03
CA PRO A 232 44.06 -26.20 -5.54
C PRO A 232 43.78 -26.55 -7.04
N GLU A 233 42.75 -25.93 -7.62
CA GLU A 233 42.37 -25.94 -9.05
C GLU A 233 43.50 -25.51 -10.01
N PRO A 234 43.32 -25.78 -11.32
CA PRO A 234 43.33 -24.65 -12.25
C PRO A 234 42.20 -24.66 -13.30
N GLU A 235 42.09 -23.46 -13.87
CA GLU A 235 41.11 -22.86 -14.77
C GLU A 235 41.08 -23.44 -16.19
N ASP A 236 40.05 -23.01 -16.93
CA ASP A 236 39.95 -22.74 -18.39
C ASP A 236 38.71 -23.41 -19.01
N GLU A 237 37.95 -22.83 -19.95
CA GLU A 237 37.68 -21.49 -20.46
C GLU A 237 36.67 -21.74 -21.62
N ILE A 238 35.65 -20.87 -21.82
CA ILE A 238 34.85 -20.60 -23.06
C ILE A 238 34.05 -21.81 -23.70
N VAL A 239 32.83 -21.76 -24.29
CA VAL A 239 32.20 -20.90 -25.31
C VAL A 239 30.68 -21.23 -25.41
N GLU A 240 29.85 -20.18 -25.27
CA GLU A 240 28.74 -19.71 -26.14
C GLU A 240 27.64 -20.63 -26.76
N THR A 241 26.44 -20.00 -26.82
CA THR A 241 25.30 -20.13 -27.76
C THR A 241 24.04 -20.93 -27.38
N ALA A 242 22.93 -20.20 -27.37
CA ALA A 242 21.54 -20.68 -27.48
C ALA A 242 21.23 -21.13 -28.92
N PRO A 243 20.09 -21.83 -29.18
CA PRO A 243 18.90 -21.05 -29.55
C PRO A 243 17.51 -21.65 -29.21
N ALA A 244 16.54 -20.73 -29.11
CA ALA A 244 15.15 -20.69 -29.59
C ALA A 244 14.17 -21.89 -29.50
N ALA A 245 13.05 -21.60 -28.81
CA ALA A 245 11.63 -21.77 -29.16
C ALA A 245 11.07 -23.13 -29.63
N THR A 246 9.94 -23.55 -29.03
CA THR A 246 8.70 -23.83 -29.78
C THR A 246 7.46 -24.02 -28.88
N THR A 247 6.34 -23.73 -29.52
CA THR A 247 4.93 -23.66 -29.12
C THR A 247 4.29 -24.96 -28.61
N GLY A 248 3.36 -24.86 -27.66
CA GLY A 248 2.51 -25.98 -27.22
C GLY A 248 1.16 -25.55 -26.65
N ARG A 249 0.14 -25.53 -27.51
CA ARG A 249 -1.28 -25.28 -27.23
C ARG A 249 -1.90 -26.48 -26.49
N ARG A 250 -2.56 -26.30 -25.33
CA ARG A 250 -3.50 -27.30 -24.78
C ARG A 250 -4.79 -26.66 -24.24
N LYS A 251 -5.90 -27.26 -24.67
CA LYS A 251 -7.30 -26.95 -24.36
C LYS A 251 -7.65 -27.25 -22.90
N GLY A 252 -8.39 -26.32 -22.28
CA GLY A 252 -9.67 -26.53 -21.61
C GLY A 252 -9.76 -27.50 -20.43
N ARG A 253 -10.03 -26.94 -19.24
CA ARG A 253 -10.98 -27.52 -18.27
C ARG A 253 -11.81 -26.42 -17.63
N ARG A 254 -13.13 -26.46 -17.90
CA ARG A 254 -14.15 -25.77 -17.10
C ARG A 254 -14.18 -26.44 -15.72
N ALA A 255 -14.13 -25.65 -14.65
CA ALA A 255 -14.58 -26.08 -13.33
C ALA A 255 -15.84 -25.29 -12.99
N VAL A 256 -16.90 -26.03 -12.68
CA VAL A 256 -18.16 -25.54 -12.13
C VAL A 256 -18.14 -25.94 -10.64
N SER A 257 -18.42 -25.00 -9.74
CA SER A 257 -18.90 -25.32 -8.38
C SER A 257 -19.87 -24.20 -7.97
N THR A 258 -21.19 -24.39 -8.05
CA THR A 258 -22.08 -24.84 -6.96
C THR A 258 -21.80 -24.14 -5.63
N GLY A 259 -22.71 -23.26 -5.23
CA GLY A 259 -22.59 -22.38 -4.06
C GLY A 259 -22.96 -23.02 -2.72
N VAL A 260 -23.15 -22.15 -1.72
CA VAL A 260 -24.24 -22.09 -0.73
C VAL A 260 -24.05 -20.77 0.04
N ILE A 261 -25.06 -19.91 0.02
CA ILE A 261 -25.23 -18.79 0.95
C ILE A 261 -25.93 -19.37 2.17
N SER A 262 -25.35 -19.22 3.36
CA SER A 262 -26.06 -19.46 4.61
C SER A 262 -26.15 -18.15 5.37
N THR A 263 -27.39 -17.66 5.49
CA THR A 263 -27.79 -16.60 6.42
C THR A 263 -27.85 -17.17 7.83
N ASN A 264 -27.26 -16.47 8.79
CA ASN A 264 -27.82 -16.21 10.11
C ASN A 264 -27.18 -14.93 10.66
#